data_AF-A0A7W7CVV9-F1
#
_entry.id   AF-A0A7W7CVV9-F1
#
_cell.length_a   1.000
_cell.length_b   1.000
_cell.length_c   1.000
_cell.angle_alpha   90.00
_cell.angle_beta   90.00
_cell.angle_gamma   90.00
#
_symmetry.space_group_name_H-M   'P 1'
#
loop_
_entity.id
_entity.type
_entity.pdbx_description
1 polymer ?
#
loop_
_entity_poly.entity_id
_entity_poly.type
_entity_poly.pdbx_seq_one_letter_code
_entity_poly.pdbx_strand_id
1 'polypeptide(L)'
;MAIKTETRNAMPDSTFAFPRVRKEPLNDAKHVRNAIARFDQVRDVSDKERDEAFRRIKKAASRYGVELTEKSWHELGKPDAARRSSDKPRPQASRQELYAEARKQNIRGRSTMTKDELIRALRS
;
A
#
# COMPACT_ATOMS: atom_id res chain seq x y z
N MET A 1 -4.58 -19.66 1.25
CA MET A 1 -4.58 -20.19 2.63
C MET A 1 -4.43 -19.03 3.61
N ALA A 2 -5.46 -18.76 4.41
CA ALA A 2 -5.44 -17.73 5.45
C ALA A 2 -4.73 -18.29 6.69
N ILE A 3 -3.66 -17.64 7.15
CA ILE A 3 -2.98 -18.04 8.37
C ILE A 3 -3.90 -17.69 9.55
N LYS A 4 -4.40 -18.74 10.21
CA LYS A 4 -5.26 -18.71 11.41
C LYS A 4 -4.67 -17.79 12.47
N THR A 5 -5.55 -16.99 13.08
CA THR A 5 -5.27 -16.00 14.13
C THR A 5 -4.48 -16.56 15.32
N GLU A 6 -4.63 -17.84 15.63
CA GLU A 6 -3.97 -18.51 16.76
C GLU A 6 -2.44 -18.62 16.57
N THR A 7 -1.96 -18.88 15.36
CA THR A 7 -0.52 -18.97 15.08
C THR A 7 0.17 -17.61 15.21
N ARG A 8 -0.56 -16.50 15.01
CA ARG A 8 0.01 -15.16 15.23
C ARG A 8 0.28 -14.89 16.70
N ASN A 9 -0.50 -15.40 17.65
CA ASN A 9 -0.35 -15.08 19.08
C ASN A 9 0.85 -15.78 19.74
N ALA A 10 1.26 -16.94 19.24
CA ALA A 10 2.42 -17.69 19.74
C ALA A 10 3.77 -17.18 19.18
N MET A 11 3.76 -16.23 18.24
CA MET A 11 4.99 -15.68 17.67
C MET A 11 5.64 -14.68 18.63
N PRO A 12 6.96 -14.78 18.83
CA PRO A 12 7.69 -13.85 19.68
C PRO A 12 7.56 -12.43 19.15
N ASP A 13 7.58 -11.45 20.05
CA ASP A 13 7.46 -10.03 19.71
C ASP A 13 8.49 -9.57 18.66
N SER A 14 9.63 -10.25 18.57
CA SER A 14 10.65 -10.05 17.53
C SER A 14 10.18 -10.34 16.09
N THR A 15 9.04 -11.01 15.92
CA THR A 15 8.41 -11.31 14.63
C THR A 15 7.73 -10.08 14.02
N PHE A 16 7.43 -9.05 14.80
CA PHE A 16 6.69 -7.88 14.33
C PHE A 16 7.58 -6.64 14.36
N ALA A 17 7.43 -5.76 13.36
CA ALA A 17 8.09 -4.46 13.40
C ALA A 17 7.52 -3.62 14.56
N PHE A 18 6.20 -3.71 14.79
CA PHE A 18 5.51 -3.06 15.90
C PHE A 18 4.87 -4.12 16.82
N PRO A 19 5.59 -4.62 17.84
CA PRO A 19 5.13 -5.73 18.68
C PRO A 19 3.85 -5.42 19.46
N ARG A 20 3.76 -4.21 20.04
CA ARG A 20 2.61 -3.79 20.85
C ARG A 20 1.29 -3.84 20.08
N VAL A 21 1.30 -3.49 18.80
CA VAL A 21 0.11 -3.53 17.92
C VAL A 21 0.06 -4.78 17.03
N ARG A 22 1.04 -5.69 17.17
CA ARG A 22 1.25 -6.89 16.33
C ARG A 22 1.11 -6.59 14.82
N LYS A 23 1.61 -5.44 14.37
CA LYS A 23 1.57 -5.01 12.96
C LYS A 23 2.91 -5.25 12.27
N GLU A 24 2.83 -5.42 10.95
CA GLU A 24 3.97 -5.61 10.06
C GLU A 24 4.84 -6.82 10.47
N PRO A 25 4.33 -8.05 10.29
CA PRO A 25 5.15 -9.23 10.50
C PRO A 25 6.41 -9.17 9.61
N LEU A 26 7.51 -9.77 10.06
CA LEU A 26 8.82 -9.72 9.40
C LEU A 26 9.36 -11.13 9.10
N ASN A 27 8.46 -12.09 8.83
CA ASN A 27 8.79 -13.52 8.68
C ASN A 27 9.34 -13.91 7.32
N ASP A 28 9.20 -13.07 6.30
CA ASP A 28 9.74 -13.31 4.95
C ASP A 28 9.96 -11.99 4.20
N ALA A 29 10.65 -12.08 3.06
CA ALA A 29 10.97 -10.93 2.21
C ALA A 29 9.74 -10.12 1.77
N LYS A 30 8.61 -10.78 1.50
CA LYS A 30 7.38 -10.10 1.06
C LYS A 30 6.81 -9.25 2.19
N HIS A 31 6.77 -9.80 3.39
CA HIS A 31 6.30 -9.08 4.56
C HIS A 31 7.24 -7.93 4.95
N VAL A 32 8.56 -8.11 4.84
CA VAL A 32 9.53 -7.03 5.07
C VAL A 32 9.33 -5.87 4.08
N ARG A 33 9.16 -6.15 2.77
CA ARG A 33 8.87 -5.10 1.78
C ARG A 33 7.57 -4.36 2.07
N ASN A 34 6.53 -5.08 2.49
CA ASN A 34 5.26 -4.46 2.88
C ASN A 34 5.41 -3.58 4.12
N ALA A 35 6.18 -4.03 5.12
CA ALA A 35 6.48 -3.27 6.33
C ALA A 35 7.18 -1.94 6.03
N ILE A 36 8.16 -1.97 5.11
CA ILE A 36 8.84 -0.76 4.61
C ILE A 36 7.84 0.18 3.94
N ALA A 37 7.01 -0.36 3.04
CA ALA A 37 6.07 0.44 2.24
C ALA A 37 4.91 1.05 3.04
N ARG A 38 4.59 0.50 4.21
CA ARG A 38 3.46 0.92 5.06
C ARG A 38 3.90 1.51 6.40
N PHE A 39 5.19 1.76 6.56
CA PHE A 39 5.78 2.19 7.82
C PHE A 39 5.14 3.48 8.39
N ASP A 40 4.79 4.42 7.52
CA ASP A 40 4.12 5.68 7.85
C ASP A 40 2.63 5.51 8.20
N GLN A 41 1.99 4.46 7.69
CA GLN A 41 0.57 4.17 7.93
C GLN A 41 0.28 3.66 9.35
N VAL A 42 1.31 3.25 10.10
CA VAL A 42 1.17 2.84 11.50
C VAL A 42 1.03 4.10 12.36
N ARG A 43 -0.19 4.31 12.88
CA ARG A 43 -0.56 5.40 13.80
C ARG A 43 -0.45 4.94 15.26
N ASP A 44 -0.53 5.90 16.19
CA ASP A 44 -0.53 5.66 17.64
C ASP A 44 0.73 4.98 18.17
N VAL A 45 1.89 5.31 17.59
CA VAL A 45 3.23 4.86 17.99
C VAL A 45 4.12 6.07 18.20
N SER A 46 4.95 6.01 19.24
CA SER A 46 5.98 7.01 19.53
C SER A 46 7.15 6.92 18.55
N ASP A 47 7.92 8.00 18.43
CA ASP A 47 9.12 8.03 17.60
C ASP A 47 10.16 6.99 18.04
N LYS A 48 10.22 6.69 19.35
CA LYS A 48 11.04 5.60 19.89
C LYS A 48 10.59 4.24 19.36
N GLU A 49 9.28 3.99 19.34
CA GLU A 49 8.73 2.76 18.77
C GLU A 49 9.01 2.66 17.25
N ARG A 50 8.95 3.79 16.53
CA ARG A 50 9.33 3.84 15.10
C ARG A 50 10.80 3.52 14.90
N ASP A 51 11.67 4.11 15.69
CA ASP A 51 13.12 3.85 15.63
C ASP A 51 13.45 2.38 15.91
N GLU A 52 12.83 1.78 16.93
CA GLU A 52 12.97 0.34 17.17
C GLU A 52 12.39 -0.53 16.05
N ALA A 53 11.23 -0.17 15.51
CA ALA A 53 10.61 -0.88 14.38
C ALA A 53 11.52 -0.86 13.15
N PHE A 54 12.16 0.28 12.86
CA PHE A 54 13.12 0.41 11.78
C PHE A 54 14.35 -0.48 11.96
N ARG A 55 14.90 -0.56 13.18
CA ARG A 55 16.00 -1.50 13.48
C ARG A 55 15.59 -2.95 13.23
N ARG A 56 14.37 -3.35 13.62
CA ARG A 56 13.83 -4.70 13.38
C ARG A 56 13.67 -4.97 11.87
N ILE A 57 13.12 -4.01 11.12
CA ILE A 57 12.98 -4.09 9.66
C ILE A 57 14.33 -4.24 8.98
N LYS A 58 15.34 -3.43 9.36
CA LYS A 58 16.70 -3.51 8.80
C LYS A 58 17.34 -4.89 9.03
N LYS A 59 17.19 -5.45 10.23
CA LYS A 59 17.67 -6.80 10.56
C LYS A 59 16.97 -7.88 9.72
N ALA A 60 15.65 -7.77 9.57
CA ALA A 60 14.88 -8.69 8.75
C ALA A 60 15.22 -8.55 7.26
N ALA A 61 15.40 -7.32 6.76
CA ALA A 61 15.77 -7.05 5.38
C ALA A 61 17.11 -7.71 5.02
N SER A 62 18.12 -7.56 5.89
CA SER A 62 19.40 -8.26 5.74
C SER A 62 19.24 -9.79 5.75
N ARG A 63 18.39 -10.34 6.63
CA ARG A 63 18.13 -11.78 6.72
C ARG A 63 17.46 -12.37 5.48
N TYR A 64 16.54 -11.63 4.87
CA TYR A 64 15.72 -12.10 3.75
C TYR A 64 16.16 -11.56 2.38
N GLY A 65 17.30 -10.87 2.31
CA GLY A 65 17.81 -10.30 1.05
C GLY A 65 16.91 -9.21 0.47
N VAL A 66 16.26 -8.42 1.32
CA VAL A 66 15.51 -7.23 0.88
C VAL A 66 16.44 -6.03 0.93
N GLU A 67 16.53 -5.32 -0.18
CA GLU A 67 17.28 -4.07 -0.26
C GLU A 67 16.56 -2.97 0.52
N LEU A 68 17.30 -2.32 1.42
CA LEU A 68 16.87 -1.17 2.21
C LEU A 68 18.02 -0.18 2.18
N THR A 69 17.84 0.94 1.48
CA THR A 69 18.89 1.96 1.28
C THR A 69 18.79 3.10 2.29
N GLU A 70 17.64 3.20 2.94
CA GLU A 70 17.29 4.20 3.94
C GLU A 70 18.13 4.01 5.21
N LYS A 71 18.59 5.14 5.76
CA LYS A 71 19.43 5.21 6.96
C LYS A 71 18.61 5.47 8.21
N SER A 72 17.44 6.08 8.07
CA SER A 72 16.54 6.45 9.16
C SER A 72 15.09 6.16 8.80
N TRP A 73 14.27 5.88 9.82
CA TRP A 73 12.84 5.69 9.62
C TRP A 73 12.14 6.92 9.05
N HIS A 74 12.71 8.12 9.20
CA HIS A 74 12.20 9.36 8.62
C HIS A 74 12.28 9.40 7.08
N GLU A 75 13.08 8.51 6.49
CA GLU A 75 13.21 8.33 5.05
C GLU A 75 12.20 7.30 4.52
N LEU A 76 11.64 6.46 5.41
CA LEU A 76 10.56 5.54 5.07
C LEU A 76 9.24 6.30 4.89
N GLY A 77 8.46 5.90 3.87
CA GLY A 77 7.11 6.42 3.66
C GLY A 77 7.05 7.82 3.05
N LYS A 78 8.19 8.48 2.79
CA LYS A 78 8.20 9.56 1.81
C LYS A 78 7.91 8.92 0.46
N PRO A 79 6.80 9.25 -0.23
CA PRO A 79 6.75 8.96 -1.65
C PRO A 79 7.96 9.69 -2.21
N ASP A 80 8.92 8.95 -2.78
CA ASP A 80 9.81 9.52 -3.78
C ASP A 80 8.93 10.44 -4.64
N ALA A 81 9.32 11.70 -4.80
CA ALA A 81 8.49 12.65 -5.52
C ALA A 81 8.16 12.13 -6.94
N ALA A 82 8.99 11.23 -7.48
CA ALA A 82 8.75 10.52 -8.74
C ALA A 82 7.84 9.27 -8.65
N ARG A 83 7.43 8.82 -7.46
CA ARG A 83 6.48 7.73 -7.19
C ARG A 83 5.14 8.20 -6.61
N ARG A 84 4.81 9.49 -6.72
CA ARG A 84 3.41 9.93 -6.60
C ARG A 84 2.57 9.20 -7.65
N SER A 85 1.87 8.16 -7.21
CA SER A 85 0.95 7.33 -8.01
C SER A 85 -0.33 8.08 -8.44
N SER A 86 -0.26 9.40 -8.61
CA SER A 86 -1.34 10.22 -9.14
C SER A 86 -1.04 10.79 -10.53
N ASP A 87 0.18 10.63 -11.06
CA ASP A 87 0.62 11.18 -12.35
C ASP A 87 1.10 10.12 -13.36
N LYS A 88 0.53 8.92 -13.33
CA LYS A 88 0.61 8.04 -14.52
C LYS A 88 -0.56 8.38 -15.43
N PRO A 89 -0.36 8.84 -16.68
CA PRO A 89 -1.45 8.94 -17.64
C PRO A 89 -1.98 7.53 -17.86
N ARG A 90 -3.16 7.25 -17.31
CA ARG A 90 -3.88 6.00 -17.58
C ARG A 90 -4.37 6.16 -19.03
N PRO A 91 -3.99 5.32 -20.00
CA PRO A 91 -4.45 5.46 -21.39
C PRO A 91 -5.96 5.22 -21.59
N GLN A 92 -6.75 5.25 -20.51
CA GLN A 92 -8.21 5.13 -20.51
C GLN A 92 -8.76 6.02 -19.38
N ALA A 93 -9.64 6.96 -19.74
CA ALA A 93 -10.40 7.78 -18.80
C ALA A 93 -10.99 6.94 -17.66
N SER A 94 -10.94 7.46 -16.44
CA SER A 94 -11.57 6.85 -15.27
C SER A 94 -13.08 6.68 -15.49
N ARG A 95 -13.70 5.75 -14.78
CA ARG A 95 -15.16 5.55 -14.84
C ARG A 95 -15.92 6.84 -14.53
N GLN A 96 -15.39 7.67 -13.63
CA GLN A 96 -15.98 8.96 -13.27
C GLN A 96 -15.90 9.97 -14.41
N GLU A 97 -14.77 10.07 -15.09
CA GLU A 97 -14.60 10.94 -16.27
C GLU A 97 -15.51 10.47 -17.43
N LEU A 98 -15.58 9.16 -17.69
CA LEU A 98 -16.48 8.59 -18.68
C LEU A 98 -17.95 8.85 -18.34
N TYR A 99 -18.31 8.82 -17.05
CA TYR A 99 -19.66 9.16 -16.60
C TYR A 99 -19.96 10.65 -16.75
N ALA A 100 -19.00 11.52 -16.45
CA ALA A 100 -19.13 12.96 -16.63
C ALA A 100 -19.29 13.34 -18.10
N GLU A 101 -18.50 12.72 -18.99
CA GLU A 101 -18.61 12.92 -20.43
C GLU A 101 -19.93 12.36 -20.98
N ALA A 102 -20.36 11.16 -20.55
CA ALA A 102 -21.64 10.58 -20.94
C ALA A 102 -22.83 11.43 -20.46
N ARG A 103 -22.72 12.10 -19.30
CA ARG A 103 -23.69 13.08 -18.82
C ARG A 103 -23.71 14.32 -19.72
N LYS A 104 -22.53 14.84 -20.10
CA LYS A 104 -22.40 16.00 -20.99
C LYS A 104 -23.00 15.72 -22.37
N GLN A 105 -22.85 14.50 -22.87
CA GLN A 105 -23.41 14.01 -24.13
C GLN A 105 -24.87 13.50 -24.01
N ASN A 106 -25.51 13.65 -22.85
CA ASN A 106 -26.89 13.22 -22.59
C ASN A 106 -27.20 11.75 -22.95
N ILE A 107 -26.22 10.85 -22.81
CA ILE A 107 -26.37 9.42 -23.08
C ILE A 107 -27.42 8.83 -22.11
N ARG A 108 -28.49 8.22 -22.62
CA ARG A 108 -29.52 7.57 -21.80
C ARG A 108 -28.98 6.28 -21.20
N GLY A 109 -29.35 5.96 -19.96
CA GLY A 109 -28.89 4.75 -19.28
C GLY A 109 -27.43 4.80 -18.79
N ARG A 110 -26.74 5.95 -18.85
CA ARG A 110 -25.33 6.06 -18.41
C ARG A 110 -25.07 5.58 -16.97
N SER A 111 -26.08 5.64 -16.09
CA SER A 111 -25.99 5.23 -14.68
C SER A 111 -25.93 3.71 -14.49
N THR A 112 -26.44 2.94 -15.45
CA THR A 112 -26.41 1.48 -15.40
C THR A 112 -25.26 0.89 -16.23
N MET A 113 -24.60 1.69 -17.07
CA MET A 113 -23.50 1.26 -17.92
C MET A 113 -22.21 0.96 -17.15
N THR A 114 -21.53 -0.12 -17.51
CA THR A 114 -20.16 -0.47 -17.13
C THR A 114 -19.14 0.48 -17.78
N LYS A 115 -17.87 0.40 -17.36
CA LYS A 115 -16.82 1.28 -17.91
C LYS A 115 -16.68 1.09 -19.43
N ASP A 116 -16.72 -0.15 -19.90
CA ASP A 116 -16.63 -0.48 -21.32
C ASP A 116 -17.85 -0.01 -22.12
N GLU A 117 -19.06 -0.11 -21.54
CA GLU A 117 -20.27 0.40 -22.17
C GLU A 117 -20.25 1.93 -22.30
N LEU A 118 -19.76 2.66 -21.29
CA LEU A 118 -19.57 4.10 -21.37
C LEU A 118 -18.55 4.48 -22.46
N ILE A 119 -17.45 3.73 -22.60
CA ILE A 119 -16.45 3.96 -23.66
C ILE A 119 -17.07 3.73 -25.04
N ARG A 120 -17.88 2.68 -25.21
CA ARG A 120 -18.56 2.39 -26.47
C ARG A 120 -19.59 3.47 -26.82
N ALA A 121 -20.40 3.88 -25.85
CA ALA A 121 -21.44 4.88 -26.05
C ALA A 121 -20.89 6.31 -26.31
N LEU A 122 -19.66 6.60 -25.88
CA LEU A 122 -18.98 7.88 -26.18
C LEU A 122 -18.29 7.92 -27.55
N ARG A 123 -18.15 6.77 -28.22
CA ARG A 123 -17.55 6.66 -29.55
C ARG A 123 -18.57 6.51 -30.68
N SER A 124 -19.86 6.35 -30.34
CA SER A 124 -21.01 6.28 -31.24
C SER A 124 -21.64 7.64 -31.43
#